data_AF-A0A933XMS4-F1
#
_entry.id   AF-A0A933XMS4-F1
#
_cell.length_a   1.000
_cell.length_b   1.000
_cell.length_c   1.000
_cell.angle_alpha   90.00
_cell.angle_beta   90.00
_cell.angle_gamma   90.00
#
_symmetry.space_group_name_H-M   'P 1'
#
loop_
_entity.id
_entity.type
_entity.pdbx_description
1 polymer ?
#
loop_
_entity_poly.entity_id
_entity_poly.type
_entity_poly.pdbx_seq_one_letter_code
_entity_poly.pdbx_strand_id
1 'polypeptide(L)' 'MKEKLSVTVDQPLVRFLDSLPGQSRSEKLERVLRRFQEVSEDLMLRRALAKHKEPEDEQRAHAALLDLMEEAMWREE' A
#
# COMPACT_ATOMS: atom_id res chain seq x y z
N MET A 1 -8.34 29.86 8.45
CA MET A 1 -9.49 29.74 7.52
C MET A 1 -9.17 28.67 6.50
N LYS A 2 -10.13 27.84 6.09
CA LYS A 2 -9.92 26.93 4.93
C LYS A 2 -10.17 27.71 3.64
N GLU A 3 -9.29 27.56 2.66
CA GLU A 3 -9.48 28.14 1.33
C GLU A 3 -10.62 27.43 0.60
N LYS A 4 -11.49 28.21 -0.04
CA LYS A 4 -12.58 27.66 -0.85
C LYS A 4 -12.10 27.52 -2.28
N LEU A 5 -12.10 26.29 -2.78
CA LEU A 5 -11.78 25.95 -4.16
C LEU A 5 -13.07 25.60 -4.90
N SER A 6 -13.20 26.10 -6.13
CA SER A 6 -14.23 25.65 -7.06
C SER A 6 -13.58 24.67 -8.03
N VAL A 7 -14.13 23.46 -8.12
CA VAL A 7 -13.60 22.38 -8.96
C VAL A 7 -14.68 21.84 -9.87
N THR A 8 -14.30 21.51 -11.10
CA THR A 8 -15.18 20.83 -12.05
C THR A 8 -14.92 19.33 -11.94
N VAL A 9 -15.99 18.55 -11.79
CA VAL A 9 -15.93 17.09 -11.63
C VAL A 9 -17.04 16.43 -12.43
N ASP A 10 -16.80 15.21 -12.87
CA ASP A 10 -17.78 14.46 -13.65
C ASP A 10 -19.01 14.07 -12.81
N GLN A 11 -20.16 13.98 -13.48
CA GLN A 11 -21.43 13.63 -12.84
C GLN A 11 -21.40 12.31 -12.04
N PRO A 12 -20.70 11.24 -12.47
CA PRO A 12 -20.57 10.02 -11.66
C PRO A 12 -19.88 10.27 -10.32
N LEU A 13 -18.86 11.13 -10.27
CA LEU A 13 -18.15 11.45 -9.02
C LEU A 13 -19.07 12.22 -8.05
N VAL A 14 -19.90 13.13 -8.57
CA VAL A 14 -20.92 13.82 -7.76
C VAL A 14 -21.90 12.81 -7.15
N ARG A 15 -22.43 11.88 -7.95
CA ARG A 15 -23.35 10.84 -7.46
C ARG A 15 -22.70 9.95 -6.41
N PHE A 16 -21.44 9.58 -6.62
CA PHE A 16 -20.67 8.82 -5.64
C PHE A 16 -20.54 9.59 -4.31
N LEU A 17 -20.12 10.85 -4.33
CA LEU A 17 -20.00 11.67 -3.12
C LEU A 17 -21.36 11.84 -2.42
N ASP A 18 -22.46 11.95 -3.16
CA ASP A 18 -23.80 12.06 -2.58
C ASP A 18 -24.24 10.78 -1.86
N SER A 19 -23.84 9.61 -2.35
CA SER A 19 -24.13 8.31 -1.72
C SER A 19 -23.40 8.08 -0.39
N LEU A 20 -22.30 8.79 -0.14
CA LEU A 20 -21.50 8.60 1.07
C LEU A 20 -22.13 9.30 2.30
N PRO A 21 -21.97 8.76 3.52
CA PRO A 21 -22.42 9.43 4.74
C PRO A 21 -21.56 10.67 5.03
N GLY A 22 -22.19 11.76 5.49
CA GLY A 22 -21.51 13.01 5.86
C GLY A 22 -22.37 14.24 5.57
N GLN A 23 -22.00 15.39 6.13
CA GLN A 23 -22.83 16.59 6.10
C GLN A 23 -22.66 17.40 4.81
N SER A 24 -21.45 17.44 4.25
CA SER A 24 -21.15 18.24 3.04
C SER A 24 -20.33 17.49 1.99
N ARG A 25 -20.50 17.85 0.71
CA ARG A 25 -19.69 17.28 -0.38
C ARG A 25 -18.19 17.58 -0.21
N SER A 26 -17.83 18.75 0.29
CA SER A 26 -16.44 19.13 0.56
C SER A 26 -15.80 18.26 1.64
N GLU A 27 -16.52 18.00 2.74
CA GLU A 27 -16.05 17.09 3.80
C GLU A 27 -15.88 15.66 3.28
N LYS A 28 -16.85 15.17 2.51
CA LYS A 28 -16.79 13.83 1.91
C LYS A 28 -15.62 13.72 0.94
N LEU A 29 -15.39 14.75 0.11
CA LEU A 29 -14.26 14.80 -0.81
C LEU A 29 -12.92 14.83 -0.07
N GLU A 30 -12.77 15.65 0.98
CA GLU A 30 -11.57 15.68 1.83
C GLU A 30 -11.27 14.29 2.40
N ARG A 31 -12.29 13.58 2.90
CA ARG A 31 -12.14 12.21 3.43
C ARG A 31 -11.68 11.22 2.35
N VAL A 32 -12.28 11.27 1.16
CA VAL A 32 -11.91 10.39 0.04
C VAL A 32 -10.47 10.68 -0.40
N LEU A 33 -10.08 11.94 -0.52
CA LEU A 33 -8.72 12.33 -0.91
C LEU A 33 -7.67 11.86 0.10
N ARG A 34 -7.95 12.01 1.40
CA ARG A 34 -7.07 11.48 2.45
C ARG A 34 -6.89 9.97 2.33
N ARG A 35 -8.00 9.24 2.14
CA ARG A 35 -7.94 7.79 1.97
C ARG A 35 -7.17 7.38 0.72
N PHE A 36 -7.33 8.12 -0.38
CA PHE A 36 -6.58 7.89 -1.60
C PHE A 36 -5.07 8.07 -1.39
N GLN A 37 -4.66 9.13 -0.67
CA GLN A 37 -3.25 9.37 -0.34
C GLN A 37 -2.66 8.20 0.46
N GLU A 38 -3.33 7.79 1.55
CA GLU A 38 -2.89 6.64 2.37
C GLU A 38 -2.70 5.37 1.54
N VAL A 39 -3.68 5.03 0.70
CA VAL A 39 -3.62 3.82 -0.14
C VAL A 39 -2.54 3.95 -1.21
N SER A 40 -2.37 5.13 -1.81
CA SER A 40 -1.32 5.37 -2.80
C SER A 40 0.07 5.23 -2.20
N GLU A 41 0.29 5.76 -1.00
CA GLU A 41 1.55 5.62 -0.26
C GLU A 41 1.86 4.16 0.07
N ASP A 42 0.88 3.42 0.61
CA ASP A 42 1.02 1.98 0.89
C ASP A 42 1.35 1.19 -0.39
N LEU A 43 0.65 1.46 -1.50
CA LEU A 43 0.95 0.81 -2.78
C LEU A 43 2.34 1.15 -3.31
N MET A 44 2.81 2.39 -3.14
CA MET A 44 4.18 2.77 -3.51
C MET A 44 5.22 2.04 -2.66
N LEU A 45 5.01 1.95 -1.35
CA LEU A 45 5.90 1.22 -0.44
C LEU A 45 5.95 -0.27 -0.79
N ARG A 46 4.80 -0.90 -1.03
CA ARG A 46 4.74 -2.30 -1.47
C ARG A 46 5.48 -2.53 -2.78
N ARG A 47 5.33 -1.62 -3.75
CA ARG A 47 6.07 -1.68 -5.02
C ARG A 47 7.56 -1.50 -4.81
N ALA A 48 7.99 -0.60 -3.93
CA ALA A 48 9.40 -0.40 -3.61
C ALA A 48 9.99 -1.66 -2.95
N LEU A 49 9.30 -2.24 -1.96
CA LEU A 49 9.70 -3.50 -1.33
C LEU A 49 9.76 -4.66 -2.33
N ALA A 50 8.79 -4.75 -3.24
CA ALA A 50 8.79 -5.76 -4.29
C ALA A 50 9.97 -5.60 -5.27
N LYS A 51 10.36 -4.35 -5.60
CA LYS A 51 11.55 -4.08 -6.41
C LYS A 51 12.86 -4.44 -5.71
N HIS A 52 12.91 -4.32 -4.38
CA HIS A 52 14.07 -4.77 -3.60
C HIS A 52 14.11 -6.28 -3.38
N LYS A 53 12.98 -6.97 -3.58
CA LYS A 53 12.88 -8.45 -3.61
C LYS A 53 13.17 -9.04 -5.00
N GLU A 54 14.15 -8.50 -5.72
CA GLU A 54 14.82 -9.24 -6.80
C GLU A 54 15.90 -10.15 -6.19
N PRO A 55 16.07 -11.38 -6.71
CA PRO A 55 15.80 -12.60 -5.95
C PRO A 55 17.02 -13.46 -5.63
N GLU A 56 18.23 -13.04 -6.03
CA GLU A 56 19.38 -13.95 -6.00
C GLU A 56 20.01 -14.12 -4.61
N ASP A 57 20.02 -13.06 -3.78
CA ASP A 57 20.71 -13.13 -2.49
C ASP A 57 19.83 -13.72 -1.39
N GLU A 58 18.52 -13.47 -1.37
CA GLU A 58 17.60 -14.06 -0.39
C GLU A 58 17.39 -15.57 -0.62
N GLN A 59 17.32 -16.02 -1.88
CA GLN A 59 17.21 -17.45 -2.18
C GLN A 59 18.49 -18.20 -1.85
N ARG A 60 19.68 -17.61 -2.12
CA ARG A 60 20.96 -18.21 -1.72
C ARG A 60 21.12 -18.22 -0.20
N ALA A 61 20.73 -17.16 0.50
CA ALA A 61 20.78 -17.12 1.96
C ALA A 61 19.83 -18.15 2.60
N HIS A 62 18.63 -18.32 2.04
CA HIS A 62 17.68 -19.33 2.49
C HIS A 62 18.16 -20.76 2.19
N ALA A 63 18.74 -21.01 1.02
CA ALA A 63 19.35 -22.30 0.68
C ALA A 63 20.54 -22.62 1.61
N ALA A 64 21.43 -21.66 1.84
CA ALA A 64 22.56 -21.83 2.75
C ALA A 64 22.13 -22.08 4.21
N LEU A 65 21.01 -21.50 4.64
CA LEU A 65 20.42 -21.77 5.96
C LEU A 65 19.90 -23.21 6.06
N LEU A 66 19.21 -23.69 5.02
CA LEU A 66 18.70 -25.06 4.96
C LEU A 66 19.84 -26.08 4.96
N ASP A 67 20.87 -25.87 4.15
CA ASP A 67 22.06 -26.73 4.10
C ASP A 67 22.77 -26.79 5.46
N LEU A 68 22.91 -25.64 6.14
CA LEU A 68 23.51 -25.58 7.48
C LEU A 68 22.70 -26.38 8.52
N MET A 69 21.36 -26.29 8.44
CA MET A 69 20.47 -27.04 9.32
C MET A 69 20.54 -28.54 9.07
N GLU A 70 20.60 -28.97 7.80
CA GLU A 70 20.78 -30.38 7.43
C GLU A 70 22.14 -30.92 7.91
N GLU A 71 23.23 -30.17 7.73
CA GLU A 71 24.54 -30.55 8.25
C GLU A 71 24.58 -30.64 9.78
N ALA A 72 23.90 -29.73 10.48
CA ALA A 72 23.83 -29.74 11.94
C ALA A 72 23.07 -30.96 12.47
N MET A 73 21.98 -31.36 11.81
CA MET A 73 21.22 -32.55 12.19
C MET A 73 21.99 -33.86 11.94
N TRP A 74 22.87 -33.91 10.94
CA TRP A 74 23.69 -35.11 10.67
C TRP A 74 24.94 -35.25 11.54
N ARG A 75 25.39 -34.18 12.21
CA ARG A 75 26.58 -34.23 13.10
C ARG A 75 26.25 -34.52 14.56
N GLU A 76 24.98 -34.70 14.90
CA GLU A 76 24.51 -35.05 16.25
C GLU A 76 24.21 -36.56 16.43
N GLU A 77 24.62 -37.43 15.48
CA GLU A 77 24.72 -38.90 15.64
C GLU A 77 26.17 -39.35 15.88
#